data_AF-A0A8J8B1U3-F1
#
_entry.id   AF-A0A8J8B1U3-F1
#
_cell.length_a   1.000
_cell.length_b   1.000
_cell.length_c   1.000
_cell.angle_alpha   90.00
_cell.angle_beta   90.00
_cell.angle_gamma   90.00
#
_symmetry.space_group_name_H-M   'P 1'
#
loop_
_entity.id
_entity.type
_entity.pdbx_description
1 polymer ?
#
loop_
_entity_poly.entity_id
_entity_poly.type
_entity_poly.pdbx_seq_one_letter_code
_entity_poly.pdbx_strand_id
1 'polypeptide(L)'
;MQSEVKDGIPVEIFDTDDIQQNKTMAGLAYLLFFLPLVVCKDSKFGRFHANQGLLLLILSVGGYMVLSIFTTILATITWRLFGVVSLLYGLFSLAILALLIFGLVNGLNGKVRELPVIGRFRIIQ
;
A
#
# COMPACT_ATOMS: atom_id res chain seq x y z
N MET A 1 -10.22 -14.85 -23.31
CA MET A 1 -9.12 -15.83 -23.34
C MET A 1 -8.06 -15.37 -24.32
N GLN A 2 -7.02 -14.71 -23.83
CA GLN A 2 -5.74 -14.56 -24.53
C GLN A 2 -4.66 -14.85 -23.48
N SER A 3 -4.02 -16.01 -23.60
CA SER A 3 -2.79 -16.31 -22.88
C SER A 3 -1.65 -15.61 -23.61
N GLU A 4 -1.27 -14.41 -23.18
CA GLU A 4 -0.01 -13.80 -23.61
C GLU A 4 1.11 -14.35 -22.72
N VAL A 5 1.87 -15.30 -23.24
CA VAL A 5 3.15 -15.71 -22.66
C VAL A 5 4.20 -14.71 -23.13
N LYS A 6 4.57 -13.76 -22.27
CA LYS A 6 5.81 -13.00 -22.41
C LYS A 6 6.84 -13.52 -21.43
N ASP A 7 7.93 -14.05 -21.96
CA ASP A 7 9.22 -14.24 -21.28
C ASP A 7 9.27 -15.23 -20.10
N GLY A 8 8.43 -16.26 -20.06
CA GLY A 8 8.55 -17.37 -19.09
C GLY A 8 8.34 -16.98 -17.62
N ILE A 9 7.88 -15.75 -17.38
CA ILE A 9 7.46 -15.25 -16.06
C ILE A 9 5.94 -15.43 -15.97
N PRO A 10 5.39 -15.96 -14.87
CA PRO A 10 3.95 -15.99 -14.68
C PRO A 10 3.44 -14.55 -14.63
N VAL A 11 2.92 -14.05 -15.76
CA VAL A 11 2.10 -12.84 -15.76
C VAL A 11 0.82 -13.26 -15.05
N GLU A 12 0.61 -12.74 -13.85
CA GLU A 12 -0.62 -13.03 -13.11
C GLU A 12 -1.78 -12.42 -13.89
N ILE A 13 -2.55 -13.29 -14.59
CA ILE A 13 -3.66 -12.86 -15.43
C ILE A 13 -4.86 -12.63 -14.50
N PHE A 14 -5.27 -11.37 -14.39
CA PHE A 14 -6.48 -10.99 -13.68
C PHE A 14 -7.67 -11.07 -14.63
N ASP A 15 -8.73 -11.75 -14.20
CA ASP A 15 -9.97 -11.81 -14.97
C ASP A 15 -10.63 -10.43 -14.98
N THR A 16 -11.14 -10.04 -16.14
CA THR A 16 -11.86 -8.76 -16.29
C THR A 16 -13.14 -8.76 -15.43
N ASP A 17 -13.79 -9.92 -15.31
CA ASP A 17 -15.00 -10.04 -14.50
C ASP A 17 -14.69 -9.93 -13.00
N ASP A 18 -13.55 -10.47 -12.55
CA ASP A 18 -13.05 -10.32 -11.18
C ASP A 18 -12.77 -8.84 -10.86
N ILE A 19 -12.09 -8.15 -11.77
CA ILE A 19 -11.78 -6.72 -11.63
C ILE A 19 -13.07 -5.88 -11.52
N GLN A 20 -14.02 -6.06 -12.45
CA GLN A 20 -15.22 -5.21 -12.47
C GLN A 20 -16.09 -5.39 -11.22
N GLN A 21 -16.19 -6.62 -10.72
CA GLN A 21 -16.98 -6.93 -9.52
C GLN A 21 -16.31 -6.40 -8.25
N ASN A 22 -14.97 -6.46 -8.16
CA ASN A 22 -14.26 -6.24 -6.89
C ASN A 22 -13.49 -4.90 -6.79
N LYS A 23 -13.45 -4.08 -7.85
CA LYS A 23 -12.72 -2.80 -7.88
C LYS A 23 -12.99 -1.84 -6.74
N THR A 24 -14.23 -1.74 -6.29
CA THR A 24 -14.60 -0.86 -5.17
C THR A 24 -13.92 -1.34 -3.88
N MET A 25 -14.04 -2.63 -3.56
CA MET A 25 -13.42 -3.19 -2.35
C MET A 25 -11.89 -3.13 -2.44
N ALA A 26 -11.32 -3.44 -3.61
CA ALA A 26 -9.89 -3.34 -3.86
C ALA A 26 -9.34 -1.92 -3.67
N GLY A 27 -10.05 -0.88 -4.13
CA GLY A 27 -9.69 0.51 -3.84
C GLY A 27 -9.74 0.81 -2.35
N LEU A 28 -10.81 0.38 -1.66
CA LEU A 28 -10.96 0.59 -0.21
C LEU A 28 -9.92 -0.15 0.62
N ALA A 29 -9.20 -1.13 0.07
CA ALA A 29 -8.11 -1.84 0.73
C ALA A 29 -7.00 -0.90 1.24
N TYR A 30 -6.80 0.26 0.60
CA TYR A 30 -5.78 1.22 1.03
C TYR A 30 -6.19 2.05 2.26
N LEU A 31 -7.49 2.06 2.59
CA LEU A 31 -7.98 2.57 3.86
C LEU A 31 -8.06 1.44 4.90
N LEU A 32 -8.48 0.25 4.46
CA LEU A 32 -8.66 -0.91 5.32
C LEU A 32 -8.32 -2.21 4.59
N PHE A 33 -7.08 -2.68 4.75
CA PHE A 33 -6.50 -3.74 3.91
C PHE A 33 -7.25 -5.06 3.92
N PHE A 34 -7.95 -5.40 5.00
CA PHE A 34 -8.65 -6.68 5.12
C PHE A 34 -10.03 -6.67 4.48
N LEU A 35 -10.54 -5.53 4.01
CA LEU A 35 -11.88 -5.43 3.43
C LEU A 35 -12.08 -6.38 2.23
N PRO A 36 -11.17 -6.44 1.23
CA PRO A 36 -11.28 -7.42 0.14
C PRO A 36 -11.14 -8.86 0.61
N LEU A 37 -10.40 -9.13 1.70
CA LEU A 37 -10.20 -10.50 2.20
C LEU A 37 -11.49 -11.08 2.80
N VAL A 38 -12.35 -10.23 3.33
CA VAL A 38 -13.63 -10.65 3.95
C VAL A 38 -14.74 -10.67 2.91
N VAL A 39 -14.80 -9.66 2.03
CA VAL A 39 -15.91 -9.46 1.08
C VAL A 39 -15.68 -10.20 -0.25
N CYS A 40 -14.43 -10.24 -0.72
CA CYS A 40 -14.04 -10.72 -2.05
C CYS A 40 -13.10 -11.93 -1.93
N LYS A 41 -13.49 -12.95 -1.14
CA LYS A 41 -12.62 -14.06 -0.68
C LYS A 41 -11.87 -14.79 -1.81
N ASP A 42 -12.52 -14.94 -2.96
CA ASP A 42 -11.99 -15.67 -4.12
C ASP A 42 -11.35 -14.74 -5.17
N SER A 43 -11.34 -13.43 -4.92
CA SER A 43 -10.82 -12.42 -5.85
C SER A 43 -9.29 -12.33 -5.75
N LYS A 44 -8.60 -12.68 -6.83
CA LYS A 44 -7.16 -12.44 -6.95
C LYS A 44 -6.87 -10.95 -6.98
N PHE A 45 -7.71 -10.17 -7.69
CA PHE A 45 -7.59 -8.72 -7.75
C PHE A 45 -7.74 -8.06 -6.37
N GLY A 46 -8.74 -8.51 -5.59
CA GLY A 46 -8.96 -8.08 -4.21
C GLY A 46 -7.78 -8.41 -3.31
N ARG A 47 -7.23 -9.63 -3.40
CA ARG A 47 -6.03 -10.05 -2.63
C ARG A 47 -4.79 -9.24 -2.97
N PHE A 48 -4.58 -8.92 -4.26
CA PHE A 48 -3.48 -8.05 -4.68
C PHE A 48 -3.54 -6.69 -3.97
N HIS A 49 -4.69 -6.01 -4.01
CA HIS A 49 -4.81 -4.70 -3.38
C HIS A 49 -4.87 -4.75 -1.85
N ALA A 50 -5.40 -5.84 -1.27
CA ALA A 50 -5.29 -6.13 0.16
C ALA A 50 -3.83 -6.23 0.61
N ASN A 51 -2.98 -6.93 -0.16
CA ASN A 51 -1.55 -7.01 0.12
C ASN A 51 -0.87 -5.64 0.06
N GLN A 52 -1.18 -4.84 -0.98
CA GLN A 52 -0.62 -3.48 -1.09
C GLN A 52 -1.07 -2.57 0.07
N GLY A 53 -2.35 -2.65 0.47
CA GLY A 53 -2.88 -1.93 1.63
C GLY A 53 -2.20 -2.33 2.93
N LEU A 54 -1.94 -3.63 3.13
CA LEU A 54 -1.20 -4.14 4.30
C LEU A 54 0.24 -3.63 4.33
N LEU A 55 0.93 -3.66 3.19
CA LEU A 55 2.30 -3.15 3.09
C LEU A 55 2.36 -1.65 3.40
N LEU A 56 1.38 -0.87 2.93
CA LEU A 56 1.27 0.55 3.25
C LEU A 56 1.04 0.78 4.75
N LEU A 57 0.20 -0.04 5.39
CA LEU A 57 -0.02 0.01 6.83
C LEU A 57 1.27 -0.30 7.61
N ILE A 58 1.99 -1.36 7.23
CA ILE A 58 3.26 -1.74 7.85
C ILE A 58 4.29 -0.63 7.68
N LEU A 59 4.43 -0.06 6.47
CA LEU A 59 5.33 1.05 6.21
C LEU A 59 5.00 2.27 7.07
N SER A 60 3.71 2.62 7.14
CA SER A 60 3.23 3.75 7.94
C SER A 60 3.56 3.57 9.42
N VAL A 61 3.10 2.46 10.02
CA VAL A 61 3.30 2.16 11.45
C VAL A 61 4.79 2.02 11.79
N GLY A 62 5.53 1.25 10.99
CA GLY A 62 6.96 1.05 11.20
C GLY A 62 7.77 2.34 11.04
N GLY A 63 7.46 3.15 10.03
CA GLY A 63 8.11 4.44 9.82
C GLY A 63 7.85 5.43 10.94
N TYR A 64 6.61 5.55 11.41
CA TYR A 64 6.29 6.40 12.57
C TYR A 64 6.95 5.92 13.86
N MET A 65 7.06 4.60 14.07
CA MET A 65 7.78 4.04 15.23
C MET A 65 9.27 4.41 15.18
N VAL A 66 9.93 4.26 14.03
CA VAL A 66 11.35 4.64 13.87
C VAL A 66 11.55 6.14 14.08
N LEU A 67 10.71 6.99 13.47
CA LEU A 67 10.76 8.44 13.66
C LEU A 67 10.55 8.84 15.13
N SER A 68 9.66 8.14 15.85
CA SER A 68 9.38 8.41 17.26
C SER A 68 10.58 8.11 18.14
N ILE A 69 11.21 6.95 17.96
CA ILE A 69 12.43 6.59 18.71
C ILE A 69 13.54 7.60 18.45
N PHE A 70 13.76 7.95 17.17
CA PHE A 70 14.79 8.94 16.80
C PHE A 70 14.53 10.32 17.41
N THR A 71 13.26 10.74 17.43
CA THR A 71 12.83 12.00 18.03
C THR A 71 13.05 12.03 19.52
N THR A 72 12.67 10.97 20.25
CA THR A 72 12.88 10.89 21.69
C THR A 72 14.36 11.00 22.04
N ILE A 73 15.24 10.31 21.30
CA ILE A 73 16.68 10.39 21.49
C ILE A 73 17.18 11.83 21.25
N LEU A 74 16.86 12.43 20.11
CA LEU A 74 17.32 13.79 19.78
C LEU A 74 16.79 14.87 20.73
N ALA A 75 15.54 14.76 21.16
CA ALA A 75 14.91 15.71 22.06
C ALA A 75 15.62 15.79 23.43
N THR A 76 16.28 14.70 23.87
CA THR A 76 17.09 14.73 25.10
C THR A 76 18.39 15.52 24.96
N ILE A 77 18.89 15.74 23.73
CA ILE A 77 20.16 16.41 23.48
C ILE A 77 19.97 17.92 23.30
N THR A 78 18.99 18.34 22.48
CA THR A 78 18.74 19.77 22.25
C THR A 78 17.35 20.05 21.71
N TRP A 79 16.69 21.03 22.30
CA TRP A 79 15.36 21.49 21.87
C TRP A 79 15.38 22.18 20.48
N ARG A 80 16.56 22.64 20.02
CA ARG A 80 16.71 23.41 18.76
C ARG A 80 16.45 22.58 17.50
N LEU A 81 16.48 21.24 17.59
CA LEU A 81 16.23 20.36 16.45
C LEU A 81 14.74 20.03 16.23
N PHE A 82 13.85 20.54 17.09
CA PHE A 82 12.41 20.27 17.01
C PHE A 82 11.79 20.63 15.65
N GLY A 83 12.21 21.74 15.03
CA GLY A 83 11.73 22.14 13.71
C GLY A 83 12.07 21.15 12.60
N VAL A 84 13.28 20.57 12.63
CA VAL A 84 13.73 19.58 11.63
C VAL A 84 12.94 18.29 11.79
N VAL A 85 12.73 17.84 13.04
CA VAL A 85 11.91 16.66 13.32
C VAL A 85 10.50 16.84 12.79
N SER A 86 9.84 17.97 13.11
CA SER A 86 8.48 18.27 12.63
C SER A 86 8.38 18.22 11.11
N LEU A 87 9.37 18.78 10.41
CA LEU A 87 9.44 18.72 8.95
C LEU A 87 9.53 17.28 8.43
N LEU A 88 10.37 16.43 9.03
CA LEU A 88 10.51 15.02 8.63
C LEU A 88 9.20 14.24 8.81
N TYR A 89 8.50 14.46 9.93
CA TYR A 89 7.17 13.87 10.16
C TYR A 89 6.16 14.31 9.10
N GLY A 90 6.13 15.60 8.78
CA GLY A 90 5.23 16.14 7.76
C GLY A 90 5.51 15.54 6.38
N LEU A 91 6.78 15.48 5.97
CA LEU A 91 7.18 14.89 4.68
C LEU A 91 6.85 13.39 4.61
N PHE A 92 7.12 12.65 5.69
CA PHE A 92 6.78 11.23 5.75
C PHE A 92 5.26 11.01 5.66
N SER A 93 4.47 11.79 6.40
CA SER A 93 3.00 11.73 6.33
C SER A 93 2.47 12.02 4.93
N LEU A 94 3.04 13.03 4.24
CA LEU A 94 2.67 13.36 2.87
C LEU A 94 3.04 12.24 1.89
N ALA A 95 4.19 11.59 2.07
CA ALA A 95 4.60 10.46 1.25
C ALA A 95 3.65 9.26 1.42
N ILE A 96 3.27 8.92 2.67
CA ILE A 96 2.28 7.87 2.96
C ILE A 96 0.92 8.22 2.34
N LEU A 97 0.46 9.46 2.48
CA LEU A 97 -0.80 9.92 1.89
C LEU A 97 -0.77 9.82 0.35
N ALA A 98 0.34 10.20 -0.28
CA ALA A 98 0.50 10.09 -1.73
C ALA A 98 0.43 8.62 -2.19
N LEU A 99 1.09 7.70 -1.49
CA LEU A 99 1.00 6.26 -1.78
C LEU A 99 -0.42 5.72 -1.56
N LEU A 100 -1.11 6.18 -0.51
CA LEU A 100 -2.49 5.81 -0.24
C LEU A 100 -3.42 6.22 -1.38
N ILE A 101 -3.37 7.49 -1.80
CA ILE A 101 -4.20 8.01 -2.90
C ILE A 101 -3.86 7.29 -4.20
N PHE A 102 -2.56 7.09 -4.48
CA PHE A 102 -2.12 6.38 -5.67
C PHE A 102 -2.69 4.95 -5.71
N GLY A 103 -2.61 4.23 -4.59
CA GLY A 103 -3.18 2.89 -4.45
C GLY A 103 -4.70 2.88 -4.64
N LEU A 104 -5.40 3.73 -3.88
CA LEU A 104 -6.86 3.88 -3.92
C LEU A 104 -7.35 4.12 -5.35
N VAL A 105 -6.76 5.09 -6.06
CA VAL A 105 -7.15 5.43 -7.43
C VAL A 105 -6.88 4.28 -8.39
N ASN A 106 -5.77 3.54 -8.26
CA ASN A 106 -5.52 2.39 -9.12
C ASN A 106 -6.51 1.25 -8.84
N GLY A 107 -6.79 0.94 -7.56
CA GLY A 107 -7.77 -0.09 -7.18
C GLY A 107 -9.18 0.22 -7.67
N LEU A 108 -9.67 1.45 -7.46
CA LEU A 108 -11.00 1.88 -7.94
C LEU A 108 -11.12 1.87 -9.48
N ASN A 109 -10.01 2.11 -10.19
CA ASN A 109 -9.96 2.05 -11.65
C ASN A 109 -9.67 0.64 -12.20
N GLY A 110 -9.60 -0.39 -11.36
CA GLY A 110 -9.34 -1.76 -11.80
C GLY A 110 -7.93 -2.00 -12.32
N LYS A 111 -6.96 -1.19 -11.89
CA LYS A 111 -5.57 -1.25 -12.35
C LYS A 111 -4.70 -1.97 -11.33
N VAL A 112 -4.08 -3.07 -11.75
CA VAL A 112 -3.08 -3.79 -10.96
C VAL A 112 -1.75 -3.05 -11.06
N ARG A 113 -1.54 -2.10 -10.15
CA ARG A 113 -0.30 -1.33 -10.08
C ARG A 113 0.27 -1.39 -8.67
N GLU A 114 1.51 -1.87 -8.58
CA GLU A 114 2.26 -1.93 -7.34
C GLU A 114 2.55 -0.52 -6.81
N LEU A 115 2.50 -0.36 -5.49
CA LEU A 115 2.98 0.86 -4.86
C LEU A 115 4.49 1.04 -5.13
N PRO A 116 4.95 2.27 -5.43
CA PRO A 116 6.37 2.57 -5.48
C PRO A 116 7.09 2.12 -4.21
N VAL A 117 8.34 1.66 -4.36
CA VAL A 117 9.26 1.23 -3.28
C VAL A 117 8.86 -0.07 -2.57
N ILE A 118 7.61 -0.21 -2.12
CA ILE A 118 7.17 -1.34 -1.28
C ILE A 118 6.34 -2.38 -2.02
N GLY A 119 5.80 -2.07 -3.19
CA GLY A 119 4.74 -2.88 -3.80
C GLY A 119 5.17 -4.22 -4.37
N ARG A 120 6.47 -4.55 -4.37
CA ARG A 120 7.00 -5.83 -4.86
C ARG A 120 6.86 -6.97 -3.87
N PHE A 121 6.65 -6.68 -2.59
CA PHE A 121 6.51 -7.71 -1.56
C PHE A 121 5.13 -8.37 -1.64
N ARG A 122 5.06 -9.65 -1.26
CA ARG A 122 3.83 -10.45 -1.18
C ARG A 122 3.79 -11.15 0.17
N ILE A 123 2.85 -10.75 1.01
CA ILE A 123 2.56 -11.31 2.33
C ILE A 123 1.25 -12.11 2.27
N ILE A 124 0.26 -11.58 1.55
CA ILE A 124 -1.01 -12.27 1.29
C ILE A 124 -0.91 -12.97 -0.06
N GLN A 125 -1.15 -14.28 -0.08
CA GLN A 125 -1.20 -15.14 -1.26
C GLN A 125 -2.64 -15.39 -1.71
#